data_AF-A0A7K6JSG3-F1
#
_entry.id   AF-A0A7K6JSG3-F1
#
_cell.length_a   1.000
_cell.length_b   1.000
_cell.length_c   1.000
_cell.angle_alpha   90.00
_cell.angle_beta   90.00
_cell.angle_gamma   90.00
#
_symmetry.space_group_name_H-M   'P 1'
#
loop_
_entity.id
_entity.type
_entity.pdbx_description
1 polymer ?
#
loop_
_entity_poly.entity_id
_entity_poly.type
_entity_poly.pdbx_seq_one_letter_code
_entity_poly.pdbx_strand_id
1 'polypeptide(L)' 'RALGPGAEPLLRALSAARPPAELGALLCNLSQAPEGRRALLDRSRRAVQRLLPLVRGPGSAELRRGVVGALRNCCFEHGK' A
#
# COMPACT_ATOMS: atom_id res chain seq x y z
N ARG A 1 -13.12 5.75 -11.52
CA ARG A 1 -12.57 6.12 -10.19
C ARG A 1 -11.92 4.88 -9.58
N ALA A 2 -10.59 4.84 -9.48
CA ALA A 2 -9.82 3.58 -9.42
C ALA A 2 -9.96 2.72 -8.15
N LEU A 3 -10.82 3.06 -7.17
CA LEU A 3 -11.14 2.15 -6.06
C LEU A 3 -12.42 2.47 -5.26
N GLY A 4 -13.25 3.39 -5.76
CA GLY A 4 -14.51 3.76 -5.09
C GLY A 4 -14.36 4.17 -3.60
N PRO A 5 -15.48 4.18 -2.84
CA PRO A 5 -15.47 4.33 -1.37
C PRO A 5 -14.82 3.15 -0.63
N GLY A 6 -14.59 2.02 -1.32
CA GLY A 6 -14.01 0.80 -0.74
C GLY A 6 -12.54 0.90 -0.32
N ALA A 7 -11.82 1.97 -0.68
CA ALA A 7 -10.44 2.17 -0.22
C ALA A 7 -10.32 2.76 1.19
N GLU A 8 -11.38 3.37 1.71
CA GLU A 8 -11.32 4.07 3.00
C GLU A 8 -10.99 3.13 4.19
N PRO A 9 -11.58 1.92 4.31
CA PRO A 9 -11.19 0.98 5.36
C PRO A 9 -9.71 0.60 5.29
N LEU A 10 -9.17 0.45 4.08
CA LEU A 10 -7.76 0.13 3.85
C LEU A 10 -6.84 1.28 4.30
N LEU A 11 -7.18 2.53 3.97
CA LEU A 11 -6.42 3.70 4.41
C LEU A 11 -6.44 3.86 5.93
N ARG A 12 -7.56 3.55 6.58
CA ARG A 12 -7.65 3.55 8.05
C ARG A 12 -6.78 2.46 8.67
N ALA A 13 -6.81 1.25 8.11
CA ALA A 13 -5.98 0.14 8.59
C ALA A 13 -4.47 0.46 8.49
N LEU A 14 -4.05 1.16 7.42
CA LEU A 14 -2.67 1.64 7.26
C LEU A 14 -2.24 2.65 8.33
N SER A 15 -3.18 3.44 8.85
CA SER A 15 -2.92 4.43 9.90
C SER A 15 -3.04 3.88 11.32
N ALA A 16 -3.39 2.60 11.50
CA ALA A 16 -3.47 1.98 12.81
C ALA A 16 -2.08 1.92 13.47
N ALA A 17 -2.02 2.06 14.80
CA ALA A 17 -0.76 1.95 15.56
C ALA A 17 -0.05 0.60 15.35
N ARG A 18 -0.83 -0.45 15.09
CA ARG A 18 -0.36 -1.79 14.72
C ARG A 18 -1.21 -2.33 13.57
N PRO A 19 -0.82 -2.11 12.31
CA PRO A 19 -1.55 -2.65 11.16
C PRO A 19 -1.44 -4.18 11.12
N PRO A 20 -2.48 -4.90 10.67
CA PRO A 20 -2.43 -6.34 10.47
C PRO A 20 -1.33 -6.75 9.48
N ALA A 21 -0.70 -7.90 9.71
CA ALA A 21 0.39 -8.39 8.86
C ALA A 21 -0.07 -8.62 7.41
N GLU A 22 -1.29 -9.13 7.25
CA GLU A 22 -1.94 -9.50 6.00
C GLU A 22 -2.15 -8.30 5.08
N LEU A 23 -2.22 -7.09 5.66
CA LEU A 23 -2.35 -5.85 4.90
C LEU A 23 -1.19 -5.67 3.92
N GLY A 24 0.02 -6.13 4.28
CA GLY A 24 1.17 -6.12 3.39
C GLY A 24 0.93 -6.93 2.11
N ALA A 25 0.46 -8.17 2.25
CA ALA A 25 0.18 -9.05 1.11
C ALA A 25 -0.93 -8.47 0.22
N LEU A 26 -1.99 -7.94 0.84
CA LEU A 26 -3.11 -7.32 0.13
C LEU A 26 -2.65 -6.10 -0.69
N LEU A 27 -1.84 -5.21 -0.12
CA LEU A 27 -1.29 -4.05 -0.83
C LEU A 27 -0.39 -4.47 -1.99
N CYS A 28 0.48 -5.46 -1.76
CA CYS A 28 1.37 -5.98 -2.79
C CYS A 28 0.58 -6.53 -3.98
N ASN A 29 -0.45 -7.34 -3.74
CA ASN A 29 -1.31 -7.88 -4.79
C ASN A 29 -2.11 -6.79 -5.51
N LEU A 30 -2.71 -5.86 -4.76
CA LEU A 30 -3.48 -4.75 -5.31
C LEU A 30 -2.64 -3.90 -6.27
N SER A 31 -1.39 -3.60 -5.90
CA SER A 31 -0.47 -2.79 -6.70
C SER A 31 0.02 -3.45 -8.00
N GLN A 32 -0.26 -4.74 -8.23
CA GLN A 32 0.03 -5.38 -9.51
C GLN A 32 -0.92 -4.90 -10.62
N ALA A 33 -2.15 -4.53 -10.26
CA ALA A 33 -3.13 -3.99 -11.20
C ALA A 33 -2.94 -2.48 -11.42
N PRO A 34 -3.11 -1.96 -12.66
CA PRO A 34 -3.04 -0.52 -12.95
C PRO A 34 -3.97 0.33 -12.08
N GLU A 35 -5.19 -0.15 -11.81
CA GLU A 35 -6.19 0.53 -10.98
C GLU A 35 -5.74 0.63 -9.53
N GLY A 36 -5.17 -0.46 -9.00
CA GLY A 36 -4.60 -0.50 -7.65
C GLY A 36 -3.45 0.49 -7.51
N ARG A 37 -2.54 0.56 -8.49
CA ARG A 37 -1.47 1.58 -8.51
C ARG A 37 -2.05 2.99 -8.54
N ARG A 38 -2.98 3.27 -9.45
CA ARG A 38 -3.64 4.59 -9.54
C ARG A 38 -4.26 5.02 -8.23
N ALA A 39 -4.88 4.08 -7.50
CA ALA A 39 -5.48 4.39 -6.21
C ALA A 39 -4.48 4.61 -5.07
N LEU A 40 -3.35 3.88 -5.07
CA LEU A 40 -2.28 4.07 -4.09
C LEU A 40 -1.49 5.37 -4.37
N LEU A 41 -1.36 5.75 -5.63
CA LEU A 41 -0.67 6.97 -6.08
C LEU A 41 -1.56 8.23 -6.09
N ASP A 42 -2.85 8.09 -5.76
CA ASP A 42 -3.77 9.22 -5.65
C ASP A 42 -3.33 10.16 -4.51
N ARG A 43 -2.93 11.39 -4.87
CA ARG A 43 -2.45 12.40 -3.92
C ARG A 43 -3.47 12.77 -2.85
N SER A 44 -4.77 12.74 -3.19
CA SER A 44 -5.84 13.04 -2.22
C SER A 44 -5.90 12.01 -1.10
N ARG A 45 -5.52 10.77 -1.42
CA ARG A 45 -5.57 9.64 -0.50
C ARG A 45 -4.32 9.49 0.33
N ARG A 46 -3.20 10.12 -0.01
CA ARG A 46 -1.93 10.08 0.75
C ARG A 46 -1.48 8.68 1.17
N ALA A 47 -1.73 7.65 0.35
CA ALA A 47 -1.44 6.27 0.75
C ALA A 47 0.07 6.03 0.84
N VAL A 48 0.85 6.54 -0.12
CA VAL A 48 2.32 6.45 -0.11
C VAL A 48 2.91 7.02 1.19
N GLN A 49 2.46 8.19 1.65
CA GLN A 49 2.97 8.76 2.90
C GLN A 49 2.67 7.88 4.12
N ARG A 50 1.56 7.13 4.12
CA ARG A 50 1.23 6.17 5.19
C ARG A 50 2.06 4.88 5.10
N LEU A 51 2.47 4.49 3.89
CA LEU A 51 3.30 3.30 3.67
C LEU A 51 4.75 3.51 4.11
N LEU A 52 5.31 4.70 3.94
CA LEU A 52 6.73 4.98 4.21
C LEU A 52 7.18 4.63 5.64
N PRO A 53 6.45 5.01 6.72
CA PRO A 53 6.84 4.63 8.08
C PRO A 53 6.86 3.11 8.30
N LEU A 54 6.01 2.36 7.60
CA LEU A 54 5.91 0.90 7.75
C LEU A 54 7.11 0.14 7.19
N VAL A 55 7.96 0.79 6.38
CA VAL A 55 9.20 0.22 5.88
C VAL A 55 10.24 0.04 6.99
N ARG A 56 10.22 0.90 8.01
CA ARG A 56 11.20 0.90 9.11
C ARG A 56 10.58 0.74 10.51
N GLY A 57 9.24 0.75 10.62
CA GLY A 57 8.53 0.66 11.89
C GLY A 57 8.54 -0.73 12.53
N PRO A 58 8.08 -0.84 13.79
CA PRO A 58 8.10 -2.08 14.60
C PRO A 58 7.07 -3.13 14.15
N GLY A 59 6.53 -3.01 12.92
CA GLY A 59 5.59 -3.97 12.35
C GLY A 59 6.25 -5.30 11.99
N SER A 60 5.40 -6.29 11.71
CA SER A 60 5.85 -7.63 11.31
C SER A 60 6.69 -7.60 10.03
N ALA A 61 7.52 -8.63 9.85
CA ALA A 61 8.34 -8.76 8.65
C ALA A 61 7.47 -8.96 7.40
N GLU A 62 6.33 -9.63 7.55
CA GLU A 62 5.30 -9.87 6.54
C GLU A 62 4.72 -8.55 6.04
N LEU A 63 4.28 -7.68 6.95
CA LEU A 63 3.75 -6.36 6.62
C LEU A 63 4.79 -5.56 5.84
N ARG A 64 6.01 -5.50 6.37
CA ARG A 64 7.12 -4.74 5.79
C ARG A 64 7.48 -5.24 4.38
N ARG A 65 7.60 -6.56 4.18
CA ARG A 65 7.86 -7.15 2.86
C ARG A 65 6.76 -6.77 1.86
N GLY A 66 5.50 -6.88 2.27
CA GLY A 66 4.36 -6.52 1.43
C GLY A 66 4.31 -5.03 1.06
N VAL A 67 4.57 -4.15 2.02
CA VAL A 67 4.64 -2.69 1.80
C VAL A 67 5.78 -2.34 0.83
N VAL A 68 6.97 -2.92 1.00
CA VAL A 68 8.10 -2.70 0.08
C VAL A 68 7.75 -3.19 -1.33
N GLY A 69 7.12 -4.37 -1.45
CA GLY A 69 6.64 -4.90 -2.72
C GLY A 69 5.62 -3.97 -3.39
N ALA A 70 4.66 -3.43 -2.63
CA ALA A 70 3.69 -2.47 -3.13
C ALA A 70 4.34 -1.17 -3.63
N LEU A 71 5.28 -0.60 -2.86
CA LEU A 71 6.03 0.59 -3.27
C LEU A 71 6.87 0.32 -4.53
N ARG A 72 7.49 -0.86 -4.63
CA ARG A 72 8.20 -1.30 -5.84
C ARG A 72 7.27 -1.29 -7.06
N ASN A 73 6.13 -1.96 -6.95
CA ASN A 73 5.17 -2.07 -8.05
C ASN A 73 4.60 -0.70 -8.45
N CYS A 74 4.42 0.22 -7.50
CA CYS A 74 3.89 1.56 -7.78
C CYS A 74 4.91 2.52 -8.40
N CYS A 75 6.16 2.47 -7.96
CA CYS A 75 7.13 3.55 -8.22
C CYS A 75 8.28 3.17 -9.15
N PHE A 76 8.43 1.89 -9.47
CA PHE A 76 9.50 1.40 -10.33
C PHE A 76 8.86 0.73 -11.54
N GLU A 77 8.93 1.39 -12.69
CA GLU A 77 8.49 0.79 -13.94
C GLU A 77 9.40 -0.38 -14.31
N HIS A 78 8.82 -1.56 -14.53
CA HIS A 78 9.48 -2.63 -15.28
C HIS A 78 9.20 -2.38 -16.76
N GLY A 79 9.93 -1.43 -17.33
CA GLY A 79 9.87 -1.15 -18.76
C GLY A 79 10.06 -2.44 -19.56
N LYS A 80 9.13 -2.70 -20.47
CA LYS A 80 9.43 -3.30 -21.78
C LYS A 80 9.07 -2.27 -22.83
#